data_AF-A0A953UP99-F1
#
_entry.id   AF-A0A953UP99-F1
#
_cell.length_a   1.000
_cell.length_b   1.000
_cell.length_c   1.000
_cell.angle_alpha   90.00
_cell.angle_beta   90.00
_cell.angle_gamma   90.00
#
_symmetry.space_group_name_H-M   'P 1'
#
loop_
_entity.id
_entity.type
_entity.pdbx_description
1 polymer ?
#
loop_
_entity_poly.entity_id
_entity_poly.type
_entity_poly.pdbx_seq_one_letter_code
_entity_poly.pdbx_strand_id
1 'polypeptide(L)'
;MLDLGAGPGSFVTSRSDLSIVRLDLQIPRSRGSGWYVAADAARMPFTSQSFDLVISNHSLEHFPELEETVREIGRVIRPGGTLYIAVPDAGTLSDRIYRWMARGGGHVNPFHSPDQVTGLVERLTGLPARSSWVLYSSLSFLNAHNQLGRPQIKSALFAFGNERFLAVLMWILRRLDRSFHTRLSHYGWAFYFGEIDLPKTLEPWINVCVRCGSANAVVFLRKIGAIPPILSAFQWYQCPSCGGYNLLIEDAEER
;
A
#
# COMPACT_ATOMS: atom_id res chain seq x y z
N MET A 1 -2.57 4.74 -18.29
CA MET A 1 -2.06 4.69 -16.91
C MET A 1 -0.81 3.82 -16.86
N LEU A 2 0.19 4.25 -16.09
CA LEU A 2 1.39 3.49 -15.76
C LEU A 2 1.31 2.98 -14.32
N ASP A 3 1.53 1.69 -14.10
CA ASP A 3 1.76 1.07 -12.79
C ASP A 3 3.23 0.70 -12.69
N LEU A 4 3.96 1.39 -11.82
CA LEU A 4 5.41 1.37 -11.72
C LEU A 4 5.86 0.48 -10.56
N GLY A 5 6.77 -0.45 -10.82
CA GLY A 5 7.14 -1.50 -9.85
C GLY A 5 5.96 -2.44 -9.60
N ALA A 6 5.25 -2.79 -10.67
CA ALA A 6 3.95 -3.41 -10.59
C ALA A 6 3.95 -4.82 -9.96
N GLY A 7 5.07 -5.55 -10.03
CA GLY A 7 5.09 -6.99 -9.77
C GLY A 7 3.97 -7.68 -10.56
N PRO A 8 3.19 -8.59 -9.93
CA PRO A 8 1.98 -9.19 -10.52
C PRO A 8 0.85 -8.20 -10.83
N GLY A 9 0.93 -6.97 -10.34
CA GLY A 9 -0.01 -5.87 -10.51
C GLY A 9 -0.42 -5.26 -9.16
N SER A 10 -0.28 -3.94 -9.01
CA SER A 10 -0.54 -3.23 -7.75
C SER A 10 -2.02 -3.16 -7.35
N PHE A 11 -2.94 -3.38 -8.30
CA PHE A 11 -4.38 -3.29 -8.10
C PHE A 11 -5.13 -4.13 -9.14
N VAL A 12 -6.37 -4.48 -8.79
CA VAL A 12 -7.34 -5.18 -9.64
C VAL A 12 -8.40 -4.18 -10.08
N THR A 13 -8.81 -4.23 -11.35
CA THR A 13 -9.88 -3.38 -11.88
C THR A 13 -10.66 -4.10 -12.98
N SER A 14 -11.97 -3.86 -13.02
CA SER A 14 -12.88 -4.31 -14.08
C SER A 14 -13.13 -3.21 -15.14
N ARG A 15 -12.54 -2.03 -14.98
CA ARG A 15 -12.62 -0.90 -15.92
C ARG A 15 -11.95 -1.25 -17.25
N SER A 16 -12.76 -1.55 -18.27
CA SER A 16 -12.28 -1.85 -19.63
C SER A 16 -11.87 -0.62 -20.44
N ASP A 17 -12.23 0.57 -19.96
CA ASP A 17 -11.91 1.86 -20.57
C ASP A 17 -10.51 2.37 -20.20
N LEU A 18 -9.79 1.66 -19.32
CA LEU A 18 -8.42 2.00 -18.92
C LEU A 18 -7.39 1.22 -19.75
N SER A 19 -6.47 1.94 -20.37
CA SER A 19 -5.23 1.36 -20.89
C SER A 19 -4.16 1.33 -19.79
N ILE A 20 -3.82 0.13 -19.33
CA ILE A 20 -2.90 -0.09 -18.21
C ILE A 20 -1.58 -0.67 -18.73
N VAL A 21 -0.49 0.06 -18.49
CA VAL A 21 0.89 -0.41 -18.70
C VAL A 21 1.51 -0.66 -17.34
N ARG A 22 2.10 -1.84 -17.14
CA ARG A 22 2.74 -2.29 -15.91
C ARG A 22 4.24 -2.43 -16.17
N LEU A 23 5.06 -1.66 -15.49
CA LEU A 23 6.51 -1.66 -15.63
C LEU A 23 7.16 -2.27 -14.40
N ASP A 24 8.09 -3.19 -14.62
CA ASP A 24 8.94 -3.78 -13.58
C ASP A 24 10.29 -4.21 -14.18
N LEU A 25 11.31 -4.43 -13.36
CA LEU A 25 12.61 -4.93 -13.81
C LEU A 25 12.51 -6.31 -14.45
N GLN A 26 11.56 -7.12 -13.99
CA GLN A 26 11.30 -8.46 -14.50
C GLN A 26 9.81 -8.67 -14.67
N ILE A 27 9.42 -9.33 -15.77
CA ILE A 27 8.02 -9.66 -15.96
C ILE A 27 7.65 -10.84 -15.04
N PRO A 28 6.66 -10.71 -14.15
CA PRO A 28 6.28 -11.78 -13.24
C PRO A 28 5.70 -12.97 -14.00
N ARG A 29 5.79 -14.16 -13.36
CA ARG A 29 5.17 -15.39 -13.88
C ARG A 29 3.65 -15.33 -13.84
N SER A 30 3.09 -14.79 -12.76
CA SER A 30 1.65 -14.53 -12.63
C SER A 30 1.39 -13.06 -12.94
N ARG A 31 0.47 -12.79 -13.87
CA ARG A 31 0.17 -11.46 -14.38
C ARG A 31 -1.29 -11.15 -14.16
N GLY A 32 -1.57 -9.95 -13.66
CA GLY A 32 -2.89 -9.33 -13.73
C GLY A 32 -3.21 -8.83 -15.14
N SER A 33 -4.32 -8.09 -15.26
CA SER A 33 -4.69 -7.43 -16.51
C SER A 33 -3.73 -6.28 -16.84
N GLY A 34 -3.49 -6.06 -18.13
CA GLY A 34 -2.67 -4.96 -18.66
C GLY A 34 -1.47 -5.41 -19.48
N TRP A 35 -0.75 -4.43 -20.03
CA TRP A 35 0.46 -4.64 -20.83
C TRP A 35 1.69 -4.59 -19.94
N TYR A 36 2.54 -5.62 -19.99
CA TYR A 36 3.76 -5.68 -19.16
C TYR A 36 4.98 -5.25 -19.96
N VAL A 37 5.81 -4.41 -19.34
CA VAL A 37 7.07 -3.92 -19.88
C VAL A 37 8.18 -4.24 -18.89
N ALA A 38 9.20 -4.97 -19.33
CA ALA A 38 10.41 -5.20 -18.56
C ALA A 38 11.38 -4.03 -18.79
N ALA A 39 11.59 -3.18 -17.79
CA ALA A 39 12.50 -2.04 -17.90
C ALA A 39 12.93 -1.52 -16.53
N ASP A 40 14.00 -0.73 -16.54
CA ASP A 40 14.43 0.05 -15.39
C ASP A 40 13.54 1.30 -15.25
N ALA A 41 13.02 1.53 -14.04
CA ALA A 41 12.21 2.70 -13.73
C ALA A 41 12.97 4.02 -13.86
N ALA A 42 14.30 4.00 -13.72
CA ALA A 42 15.16 5.17 -13.94
C ALA A 42 15.43 5.48 -15.41
N ARG A 43 15.05 4.58 -16.35
CA ARG A 43 15.22 4.72 -17.81
C ARG A 43 14.02 4.12 -18.55
N MET A 44 12.84 4.76 -18.44
CA MET A 44 11.61 4.17 -18.97
C MET A 44 11.55 4.25 -20.50
N PRO A 45 11.19 3.16 -21.22
CA PRO A 45 11.14 3.11 -22.68
C PRO A 45 9.85 3.74 -23.24
N PHE A 46 9.41 4.85 -22.67
CA PHE A 46 8.22 5.60 -23.08
C PHE A 46 8.60 7.00 -23.52
N THR A 47 7.89 7.54 -24.48
CA THR A 47 7.99 8.97 -24.84
C THR A 47 7.53 9.84 -23.66
N SER A 48 7.97 11.10 -23.63
CA SER A 48 7.50 12.05 -22.62
C SER A 48 5.99 12.26 -22.75
N GLN A 49 5.31 12.60 -21.65
CA GLN A 49 3.90 12.97 -21.63
C GLN A 49 2.96 11.90 -22.23
N SER A 50 3.20 10.64 -21.89
CA SER A 50 2.47 9.47 -22.41
C SER A 50 1.36 8.98 -21.49
N PHE A 51 1.35 9.37 -20.21
CA PHE A 51 0.41 8.84 -19.22
C PHE A 51 -0.38 9.95 -18.51
N ASP A 52 -1.70 9.75 -18.40
CA ASP A 52 -2.59 10.61 -17.61
C ASP A 52 -2.48 10.32 -16.11
N LEU A 53 -2.11 9.10 -15.75
CA LEU A 53 -1.99 8.62 -14.37
C LEU A 53 -0.78 7.70 -14.24
N VAL A 54 0.05 7.96 -13.22
CA VAL A 54 1.14 7.09 -12.78
C VAL A 54 0.85 6.64 -11.35
N ILE A 55 0.98 5.33 -11.09
CA ILE A 55 0.84 4.70 -9.78
C ILE A 55 2.19 4.10 -9.41
N SER A 56 2.66 4.37 -8.20
CA SER A 56 3.83 3.72 -7.61
C SER A 56 3.45 3.28 -6.20
N ASN A 57 3.10 2.00 -6.04
CA ASN A 57 2.50 1.49 -4.82
C ASN A 57 3.45 0.51 -4.12
N HIS A 58 4.07 0.95 -3.02
CA HIS A 58 5.08 0.19 -2.29
C HIS A 58 6.24 -0.27 -3.18
N SER A 59 6.71 0.66 -4.03
CA SER A 59 7.79 0.39 -4.99
C SER A 59 8.94 1.39 -4.92
N LEU A 60 8.71 2.67 -4.59
CA LEU A 60 9.78 3.69 -4.53
C LEU A 60 10.86 3.34 -3.52
N GLU A 61 10.51 2.68 -2.42
CA GLU A 61 11.43 2.22 -1.39
C GLU A 61 12.48 1.23 -1.93
N HIS A 62 12.21 0.61 -3.08
CA HIS A 62 13.04 -0.38 -3.72
C HIS A 62 13.94 0.16 -4.84
N PHE A 63 13.75 1.40 -5.29
CA PHE A 63 14.47 1.95 -6.45
C PHE A 63 15.85 2.50 -6.07
N PRO A 64 16.97 1.91 -6.56
CA PRO A 64 18.31 2.38 -6.20
C PRO A 64 18.60 3.81 -6.69
N GLU A 65 18.14 4.14 -7.90
CA GLU A 65 18.28 5.46 -8.53
C GLU A 65 16.97 6.25 -8.35
N LEU A 66 16.67 6.59 -7.09
CA LEU A 66 15.39 7.18 -6.71
C LEU A 66 15.12 8.52 -7.42
N GLU A 67 16.10 9.43 -7.44
CA GLU A 67 15.90 10.74 -8.05
C GLU A 67 15.68 10.64 -9.56
N GLU A 68 16.47 9.81 -10.25
CA GLU A 68 16.33 9.53 -11.69
C GLU A 68 14.96 8.93 -11.98
N THR A 69 14.50 7.98 -11.15
CA THR A 69 13.16 7.39 -11.29
C THR A 69 12.06 8.44 -11.13
N VAL A 70 12.17 9.33 -10.14
CA VAL A 70 11.19 10.40 -9.94
C VAL A 70 11.22 11.40 -11.11
N ARG A 71 12.40 11.73 -11.66
CA ARG A 71 12.51 12.54 -12.89
C ARG A 71 11.83 11.87 -14.07
N GLU A 72 12.01 10.55 -14.25
CA GLU A 72 11.34 9.79 -15.30
C GLU A 72 9.82 9.78 -15.12
N ILE A 73 9.31 9.64 -13.89
CA ILE A 73 7.88 9.78 -13.59
C ILE A 73 7.36 11.15 -14.09
N GLY A 74 8.06 12.23 -13.75
CA GLY A 74 7.73 13.59 -14.19
C GLY A 74 7.82 13.76 -15.71
N ARG A 75 8.75 13.07 -16.37
CA ARG A 75 8.88 13.10 -17.84
C ARG A 75 7.73 12.40 -18.55
N VAL A 76 7.32 11.22 -18.07
CA VAL A 76 6.32 10.39 -18.77
C VAL A 76 4.89 10.79 -18.47
N ILE A 77 4.64 11.50 -17.38
CA ILE A 77 3.30 12.02 -17.06
C ILE A 77 2.95 13.23 -17.93
N ARG A 78 1.69 13.32 -18.35
CA ARG A 78 1.19 14.47 -19.11
C ARG A 78 1.07 15.71 -18.24
N PRO A 79 1.16 16.92 -18.82
CA PRO A 79 0.65 18.13 -18.16
C PRO A 79 -0.80 17.90 -17.73
N GLY A 80 -1.13 18.24 -16.49
CA GLY A 80 -2.45 17.95 -15.91
C GLY A 80 -2.68 16.49 -15.49
N GLY A 81 -1.67 15.63 -15.59
CA GLY A 81 -1.76 14.25 -15.11
C GLY A 81 -1.71 14.12 -13.58
N THR A 82 -2.08 12.94 -13.09
CA THR A 82 -2.06 12.60 -11.67
C THR A 82 -0.98 11.57 -11.34
N LEU A 83 -0.33 11.73 -10.19
CA LEU A 83 0.59 10.74 -9.65
C LEU A 83 0.10 10.26 -8.28
N TYR A 84 0.02 8.94 -8.10
CA TYR A 84 -0.21 8.29 -6.82
C TYR A 84 1.06 7.59 -6.35
N ILE A 85 1.45 7.84 -5.10
CA ILE A 85 2.58 7.18 -4.45
C ILE A 85 2.11 6.60 -3.12
N ALA A 86 2.51 5.36 -2.81
CA ALA A 86 2.41 4.80 -1.46
C ALA A 86 3.77 4.26 -1.03
N VAL A 87 4.24 4.64 0.16
CA VAL A 87 5.54 4.24 0.71
C VAL A 87 5.46 3.95 2.22
N PRO A 88 6.28 3.02 2.73
CA PRO A 88 6.39 2.74 4.16
C PRO A 88 7.11 3.88 4.89
N ASP A 89 6.70 4.11 6.15
CA ASP A 89 7.46 4.92 7.10
C ASP A 89 8.49 4.04 7.80
N ALA A 90 9.77 4.31 7.56
CA ALA A 90 10.89 3.55 8.10
C ALA A 90 11.00 3.62 9.64
N GLY A 91 10.32 4.58 10.26
CA GLY A 91 10.19 4.69 11.71
C GLY A 91 9.19 3.72 12.34
N THR A 92 8.27 3.15 11.55
CA THR A 92 7.15 2.34 12.07
C THR A 92 7.56 0.94 12.52
N LEU A 93 6.76 0.37 13.42
CA LEU A 93 6.91 -1.02 13.86
C LEU A 93 6.82 -1.99 12.66
N SER A 94 5.91 -1.74 11.73
CA SER A 94 5.69 -2.58 10.54
C SER A 94 6.95 -2.67 9.68
N ASP A 95 7.55 -1.52 9.32
CA ASP A 95 8.75 -1.50 8.47
C ASP A 95 9.97 -2.10 9.18
N ARG A 96 10.11 -1.86 10.49
CA ARG A 96 11.17 -2.49 11.29
C ARG A 96 11.07 -4.01 11.31
N ILE A 97 9.86 -4.56 11.48
CA ILE A 97 9.62 -6.01 11.41
C ILE A 97 9.97 -6.52 10.01
N TYR A 98 9.52 -5.83 8.96
CA TYR A 98 9.81 -6.20 7.57
C TYR A 98 11.32 -6.29 7.30
N ARG A 99 12.08 -5.23 7.61
CA ARG A 99 13.54 -5.20 7.44
C ARG A 99 14.25 -6.31 8.21
N TRP A 100 13.81 -6.58 9.44
CA TRP A 100 14.39 -7.63 10.28
C TRP A 100 14.12 -9.04 9.74
N MET A 101 12.92 -9.29 9.21
CA MET A 101 12.53 -10.55 8.57
C MET A 101 13.28 -10.76 7.25
N ALA A 102 13.32 -9.72 6.41
CA ALA A 102 13.88 -9.79 5.07
C ALA A 102 15.39 -9.49 5.00
N ARG A 103 16.09 -9.44 6.14
CA ARG A 103 17.53 -9.10 6.26
C ARG A 103 17.94 -7.86 5.45
N GLY A 104 17.10 -6.82 5.50
CA GLY A 104 17.26 -5.58 4.73
C GLY A 104 16.23 -5.39 3.61
N GLY A 105 15.55 -6.45 3.17
CA GLY A 105 14.28 -6.41 2.41
C GLY A 105 14.22 -5.61 1.12
N GLY A 106 15.35 -5.10 0.64
CA GLY A 106 15.41 -4.23 -0.52
C GLY A 106 14.79 -2.84 -0.31
N HIS A 107 14.40 -2.43 0.91
CA HIS A 107 14.00 -1.03 1.18
C HIS A 107 15.26 -0.16 1.25
N VAL A 108 15.85 0.12 0.09
CA VAL A 108 17.08 0.91 -0.03
C VAL A 108 16.85 2.39 0.28
N ASN A 109 15.62 2.88 0.12
CA ASN A 109 15.25 4.25 0.48
C ASN A 109 14.43 4.26 1.78
N PRO A 110 15.01 4.72 2.91
CA PRO A 110 14.28 4.88 4.16
C PRO A 110 13.57 6.24 4.20
N PHE A 111 12.25 6.25 3.97
CA PHE A 111 11.43 7.44 4.14
C PHE A 111 11.06 7.63 5.61
N HIS A 112 11.25 8.83 6.15
CA HIS A 112 11.03 9.13 7.58
C HIS A 112 9.95 10.19 7.83
N SER A 113 9.57 10.95 6.81
CA SER A 113 8.49 11.92 6.92
C SER A 113 7.73 12.07 5.60
N PRO A 114 6.44 12.45 5.64
CA PRO A 114 5.69 12.75 4.43
C PRO A 114 6.27 13.94 3.66
N ASP A 115 6.75 14.96 4.37
CA ASP A 115 7.36 16.16 3.77
C ASP A 115 8.61 15.85 2.95
N GLN A 116 9.38 14.84 3.35
CA GLN A 116 10.54 14.37 2.59
C GLN A 116 10.09 13.82 1.22
N VAL A 117 9.01 13.04 1.19
CA VAL A 117 8.48 12.43 -0.03
C VAL A 117 7.86 13.50 -0.91
N THR A 118 7.00 14.37 -0.37
CA THR A 118 6.35 15.43 -1.15
C THR A 118 7.38 16.39 -1.72
N GLY A 119 8.31 16.89 -0.90
CA GLY A 119 9.35 17.81 -1.35
C GLY A 119 10.30 17.22 -2.40
N LEU A 120 10.55 15.90 -2.36
CA LEU A 120 11.31 15.20 -3.41
C LEU A 120 10.55 15.18 -4.73
N VAL A 121 9.28 14.76 -4.69
CA VAL A 121 8.43 14.60 -5.88
C VAL A 121 8.15 15.96 -6.52
N GLU A 122 7.74 16.96 -5.74
CA GLU A 122 7.47 18.31 -6.23
C GLU A 122 8.70 18.92 -6.91
N ARG A 123 9.88 18.80 -6.27
CA ARG A 123 11.13 19.34 -6.81
C ARG A 123 11.53 18.70 -8.14
N LEU A 124 11.35 17.39 -8.29
CA LEU A 124 11.85 16.65 -9.44
C LEU A 124 10.83 16.49 -10.58
N THR A 125 9.54 16.59 -10.28
CA THR A 125 8.46 16.45 -11.29
C THR A 125 7.74 17.76 -11.60
N GLY A 126 7.78 18.74 -10.70
CA GLY A 126 6.95 19.93 -10.76
C GLY A 126 5.47 19.69 -10.43
N LEU A 127 5.07 18.46 -10.08
CA LEU A 127 3.68 18.15 -9.71
C LEU A 127 3.41 18.56 -8.26
N PRO A 128 2.43 19.45 -7.98
CA PRO A 128 2.12 19.85 -6.63
C PRO A 128 1.49 18.70 -5.84
N ALA A 129 1.86 18.54 -4.57
CA ALA A 129 1.19 17.64 -3.64
C ALA A 129 -0.23 18.17 -3.35
N ARG A 130 -1.23 17.29 -3.49
CA ARG A 130 -2.65 17.63 -3.24
C ARG A 130 -3.16 17.11 -1.91
N SER A 131 -2.73 15.91 -1.54
CA SER A 131 -3.15 15.28 -0.29
C SER A 131 -2.18 14.19 0.09
N SER A 132 -2.12 13.91 1.39
CA SER A 132 -1.55 12.67 1.92
C SER A 132 -2.44 12.11 3.01
N TRP A 133 -2.42 10.80 3.20
CA TRP A 133 -3.06 10.15 4.33
C TRP A 133 -2.23 8.98 4.83
N VAL A 134 -2.48 8.62 6.09
CA VAL A 134 -1.79 7.52 6.76
C VAL A 134 -2.33 6.19 6.25
N LEU A 135 -1.42 5.27 5.97
CA LEU A 135 -1.71 3.86 5.70
C LEU A 135 -1.52 3.05 6.97
N TYR A 136 -2.40 2.08 7.18
CA TYR A 136 -2.34 1.15 8.30
C TYR A 136 -1.77 -0.20 7.87
N SER A 137 -1.00 -0.80 8.76
CA SER A 137 -0.38 -2.09 8.52
C SER A 137 -1.41 -3.21 8.61
N SER A 138 -1.14 -4.26 7.86
CA SER A 138 -1.79 -5.55 7.96
C SER A 138 -0.82 -6.65 8.39
N LEU A 139 0.49 -6.36 8.37
CA LEU A 139 1.55 -7.36 8.42
C LEU A 139 1.31 -8.53 7.46
N SER A 140 0.65 -8.29 6.32
CA SER A 140 0.28 -9.34 5.36
C SER A 140 1.49 -10.12 4.84
N PHE A 141 2.65 -9.49 4.74
CA PHE A 141 3.91 -10.15 4.38
C PHE A 141 4.33 -11.27 5.37
N LEU A 142 3.81 -11.26 6.60
CA LEU A 142 4.01 -12.33 7.58
C LEU A 142 2.99 -13.47 7.41
N ASN A 143 1.88 -13.27 6.70
CA ASN A 143 0.83 -14.27 6.56
C ASN A 143 1.34 -15.49 5.78
N ALA A 144 1.07 -16.69 6.27
CA ALA A 144 1.51 -17.94 5.66
C ALA A 144 1.06 -18.10 4.19
N HIS A 145 -0.07 -17.49 3.80
CA HIS A 145 -0.54 -17.51 2.40
C HIS A 145 0.37 -16.74 1.43
N ASN A 146 1.16 -15.79 1.94
CA ASN A 146 2.04 -14.94 1.14
C ASN A 146 3.51 -15.38 1.24
N GLN A 147 3.85 -16.28 2.15
CA GLN A 147 5.21 -16.77 2.29
C GLN A 147 5.50 -17.79 1.19
N LEU A 148 6.38 -17.41 0.27
CA LEU A 148 6.92 -18.31 -0.74
C LEU A 148 8.11 -19.06 -0.14
N GLY A 149 8.00 -20.39 -0.01
CA GLY A 149 9.07 -21.26 0.45
C GLY A 149 8.93 -21.73 1.90
N ARG A 150 10.05 -22.21 2.48
CA ARG A 150 10.02 -22.78 3.84
C ARG A 150 9.93 -21.67 4.89
N PRO A 151 9.12 -21.85 5.95
CA PRO A 151 9.00 -20.87 7.02
C PRO A 151 10.34 -20.67 7.72
N GLN A 152 10.73 -19.41 7.90
CA GLN A 152 11.94 -19.05 8.63
C GLN A 152 11.73 -19.28 10.14
N ILE A 153 12.77 -19.66 10.89
CA ILE A 153 12.67 -19.85 12.35
C ILE A 153 12.09 -18.60 13.05
N LYS A 154 12.45 -17.41 12.56
CA LYS A 154 11.93 -16.12 13.04
C LYS A 154 10.41 -15.98 12.94
N SER A 155 9.75 -16.67 12.00
CA SER A 155 8.29 -16.59 11.85
C SER A 155 7.53 -17.27 13.00
N ALA A 156 8.21 -18.07 13.85
CA ALA A 156 7.62 -18.62 15.06
C ALA A 156 7.08 -17.54 16.01
N LEU A 157 7.73 -16.37 16.09
CA LEU A 157 7.27 -15.21 16.86
C LEU A 157 5.91 -14.68 16.40
N PHE A 158 5.52 -14.99 15.16
CA PHE A 158 4.26 -14.61 14.55
C PHE A 158 3.36 -15.82 14.29
N ALA A 159 3.48 -16.86 15.13
CA ALA A 159 2.75 -18.11 15.01
C ALA A 159 2.83 -18.72 13.59
N PHE A 160 4.02 -18.66 12.98
CA PHE A 160 4.29 -19.10 11.61
C PHE A 160 3.38 -18.46 10.55
N GLY A 161 2.96 -17.21 10.79
CA GLY A 161 2.08 -16.48 9.87
C GLY A 161 0.62 -16.91 9.95
N ASN A 162 0.19 -17.49 11.07
CA ASN A 162 -1.20 -17.86 11.28
C ASN A 162 -2.13 -16.65 11.14
N GLU A 163 -3.12 -16.76 10.27
CA GLU A 163 -4.02 -15.66 9.94
C GLU A 163 -4.82 -15.13 11.14
N ARG A 164 -5.35 -16.02 11.99
CA ARG A 164 -6.12 -15.61 13.17
C ARG A 164 -5.24 -14.93 14.20
N PHE A 165 -4.01 -15.42 14.37
CA PHE A 165 -3.03 -14.78 15.23
C PHE A 165 -2.72 -13.36 14.75
N LEU A 166 -2.46 -13.18 13.45
CA LEU A 166 -2.21 -11.85 12.88
C LEU A 166 -3.43 -10.93 13.01
N ALA A 167 -4.64 -11.45 12.83
CA ALA A 167 -5.87 -10.68 13.01
C ALA A 167 -6.03 -10.19 14.47
N VAL A 168 -5.75 -11.04 15.45
CA VAL A 168 -5.75 -10.68 16.88
C VAL A 168 -4.65 -9.66 17.20
N LEU A 169 -3.43 -9.90 16.72
CA LEU A 169 -2.31 -8.98 16.91
C LEU A 169 -2.65 -7.59 16.36
N MET A 170 -3.10 -7.50 15.12
CA MET A 170 -3.44 -6.21 14.50
C MET A 170 -4.61 -5.52 15.20
N TRP A 171 -5.60 -6.27 15.68
CA TRP A 171 -6.69 -5.73 16.48
C TRP A 171 -6.17 -5.12 17.80
N ILE A 172 -5.28 -5.81 18.51
CA ILE A 172 -4.65 -5.29 19.73
C ILE A 172 -3.87 -4.00 19.41
N LEU A 173 -3.01 -4.00 18.38
CA LEU A 173 -2.20 -2.82 18.03
C LEU A 173 -3.07 -1.61 17.68
N ARG A 174 -4.15 -1.81 16.91
CA ARG A 174 -5.10 -0.73 16.55
C ARG A 174 -5.88 -0.21 17.77
N ARG A 175 -6.24 -1.09 18.71
CA ARG A 175 -6.87 -0.70 19.98
C ARG A 175 -5.92 0.10 20.85
N LEU A 176 -4.64 -0.29 20.92
CA LEU A 176 -3.61 0.47 21.63
C LEU A 176 -3.41 1.85 21.00
N ASP A 177 -3.34 1.94 19.68
CA ASP A 177 -3.27 3.22 18.97
C ASP A 177 -4.45 4.13 19.32
N ARG A 178 -5.67 3.58 19.41
CA ARG A 178 -6.87 4.34 19.79
C ARG A 178 -6.88 4.75 21.27
N SER A 179 -6.45 3.88 22.17
CA SER A 179 -6.51 4.11 23.62
C SER A 179 -5.36 4.95 24.16
N PHE A 180 -4.19 4.89 23.52
CA PHE A 180 -2.96 5.51 24.01
C PHE A 180 -2.33 6.46 23.00
N HIS A 181 -3.00 6.74 21.87
CA HIS A 181 -2.50 7.61 20.80
C HIS A 181 -1.12 7.18 20.27
N THR A 182 -0.86 5.87 20.27
CA THR A 182 0.36 5.28 19.69
C THR A 182 0.26 5.18 18.16
N ARG A 183 1.36 4.77 17.51
CA ARG A 183 1.46 4.59 16.05
C ARG A 183 1.87 3.15 15.67
N LEU A 184 1.52 2.16 16.49
CA LEU A 184 1.98 0.77 16.37
C LEU A 184 1.44 0.07 15.12
N SER A 185 0.21 0.41 14.71
CA SER A 185 -0.42 -0.11 13.50
C SER A 185 -0.23 0.77 12.27
N HIS A 186 0.52 1.86 12.37
CA HIS A 186 0.86 2.69 11.21
C HIS A 186 1.83 1.92 10.30
N TYR A 187 1.64 2.06 8.99
CA TYR A 187 2.50 1.49 7.97
C TYR A 187 3.33 2.56 7.26
N GLY A 188 2.69 3.63 6.83
CA GLY A 188 3.31 4.66 6.01
C GLY A 188 2.30 5.66 5.50
N TRP A 189 2.50 6.13 4.27
CA TRP A 189 1.67 7.18 3.68
C TRP A 189 1.33 6.87 2.24
N ALA A 190 0.18 7.37 1.82
CA ALA A 190 -0.16 7.51 0.42
C ALA A 190 -0.31 9.01 0.07
N PHE A 191 -0.02 9.34 -1.18
CA PHE A 191 0.03 10.70 -1.69
C PHE A 191 -0.65 10.77 -3.04
N TYR A 192 -1.32 11.89 -3.29
CA TYR A 192 -1.73 12.30 -4.63
C TYR A 192 -1.03 13.61 -5.01
N PHE A 193 -0.54 13.67 -6.24
CA PHE A 193 0.07 14.84 -6.85
C PHE A 193 -0.60 15.17 -8.18
N GLY A 194 -0.50 16.43 -8.61
CA GLY A 194 -1.00 16.89 -9.91
C GLY A 194 -2.46 17.36 -9.87
N GLU A 195 -3.19 17.19 -10.97
CA GLU A 195 -4.61 17.58 -11.05
C GLU A 195 -5.49 16.37 -10.71
N ILE A 196 -6.14 16.42 -9.55
CA ILE A 196 -7.13 15.43 -9.14
C ILE A 196 -8.17 16.12 -8.26
N ASP A 197 -9.44 15.83 -8.52
CA ASP A 197 -10.54 16.24 -7.65
C ASP A 197 -10.71 15.18 -6.57
N LEU A 198 -10.30 15.51 -5.34
CA LEU A 198 -10.37 14.62 -4.19
C LEU A 198 -11.48 15.07 -3.24
N PRO A 199 -12.12 14.11 -2.55
CA PRO A 199 -13.00 14.45 -1.45
C PRO A 199 -12.26 15.32 -0.43
N LYS A 200 -12.95 16.34 0.12
CA LYS A 200 -12.37 17.29 1.10
C LYS A 200 -11.84 16.60 2.36
N THR A 201 -12.38 15.44 2.71
CA THR A 201 -11.93 14.59 3.80
C THR A 201 -11.89 13.14 3.31
N LEU A 202 -10.69 12.54 3.33
CA LEU A 202 -10.50 11.10 3.16
C LEU A 202 -10.12 10.54 4.51
N GLU A 203 -11.04 9.84 5.17
CA GLU A 203 -10.73 9.14 6.40
C GLU A 203 -9.87 7.91 6.09
N PRO A 204 -8.72 7.75 6.74
CA PRO A 204 -7.86 6.60 6.51
C PRO A 204 -8.53 5.33 7.04
N TRP A 205 -8.65 4.32 6.19
CA TRP A 205 -9.28 3.06 6.55
C TRP A 205 -8.36 2.21 7.42
N ILE A 206 -8.66 2.13 8.72
CA ILE A 206 -7.87 1.39 9.70
C ILE A 206 -8.00 -0.14 9.54
N ASN A 207 -9.12 -0.62 8.99
CA ASN A 207 -9.40 -2.04 8.83
C ASN A 207 -8.73 -2.60 7.57
N VAL A 208 -7.44 -2.92 7.70
CA VAL A 208 -6.61 -3.51 6.63
C VAL A 208 -6.48 -5.02 6.80
N CYS A 209 -6.74 -5.76 5.72
CA CYS A 209 -6.77 -7.22 5.71
C CYS A 209 -5.40 -7.86 5.98
N VAL A 210 -5.29 -8.70 6.99
CA VAL A 210 -4.04 -9.43 7.32
C VAL A 210 -3.61 -10.49 6.30
N ARG A 211 -4.45 -10.78 5.29
CA ARG A 211 -4.11 -11.68 4.18
C ARG A 211 -3.63 -10.90 2.95
N CYS A 212 -4.46 -10.03 2.39
CA CYS A 212 -4.13 -9.37 1.12
C CYS A 212 -3.70 -7.89 1.26
N GLY A 213 -3.76 -7.30 2.46
CA GLY A 213 -3.45 -5.89 2.66
C GLY A 213 -4.52 -4.91 2.14
N SER A 214 -5.67 -5.38 1.65
CA SER A 214 -6.76 -4.48 1.24
C SER A 214 -7.37 -3.78 2.45
N ALA A 215 -7.47 -2.46 2.38
CA ALA A 215 -8.17 -1.65 3.37
C ALA A 215 -9.68 -1.64 3.09
N ASN A 216 -10.50 -1.61 4.15
CA ASN A 216 -11.96 -1.66 4.04
C ASN A 216 -12.59 -0.65 5.02
N ALA A 217 -13.45 0.24 4.53
CA ALA A 217 -14.25 1.11 5.40
C ALA A 217 -15.33 0.30 6.13
N VAL A 218 -15.64 0.64 7.38
CA VAL A 218 -16.71 -0.06 8.14
C VAL A 218 -18.06 0.11 7.44
N VAL A 219 -18.36 1.32 6.94
CA VAL A 219 -19.58 1.61 6.18
C VAL A 219 -19.72 0.69 4.97
N PHE A 220 -18.62 0.45 4.25
CA PHE A 220 -18.62 -0.47 3.10
C PHE A 220 -18.87 -1.92 3.53
N LEU A 221 -18.19 -2.40 4.58
CA LEU A 221 -18.36 -3.76 5.11
C LEU A 221 -19.79 -4.01 5.58
N ARG A 222 -20.44 -3.03 6.22
CA ARG A 222 -21.85 -3.09 6.63
C ARG A 222 -22.76 -3.14 5.41
N LYS A 223 -22.53 -2.29 4.41
CA LYS A 223 -23.34 -2.23 3.17
C LYS A 223 -23.38 -3.56 2.43
N ILE A 224 -22.27 -4.30 2.41
CA ILE A 224 -22.19 -5.61 1.72
C ILE A 224 -22.55 -6.79 2.63
N GLY A 225 -22.92 -6.54 3.90
CA GLY A 225 -23.23 -7.60 4.86
C GLY A 225 -22.04 -8.48 5.26
N ALA A 226 -20.81 -7.97 5.18
CA ALA A 226 -19.60 -8.73 5.51
C ALA A 226 -19.34 -8.87 7.03
N ILE A 227 -20.07 -8.10 7.86
CA ILE A 227 -19.97 -8.15 9.32
C ILE A 227 -21.16 -8.95 9.85
N PRO A 228 -20.94 -10.07 10.57
CA PRO A 228 -22.01 -10.84 11.19
C PRO A 228 -22.82 -10.01 12.18
N PRO A 229 -24.15 -10.25 12.33
CA PRO A 229 -25.05 -9.46 13.18
C PRO A 229 -24.93 -9.82 14.68
N ILE A 230 -23.71 -10.00 15.18
CA ILE A 230 -23.42 -10.38 16.57
C ILE A 230 -22.94 -9.14 17.32
N LEU A 231 -23.66 -8.77 18.40
CA LEU A 231 -23.23 -7.75 19.34
C LEU A 231 -22.14 -8.34 20.25
N SER A 232 -20.87 -8.11 19.91
CA SER A 232 -19.71 -8.57 20.66
C SER A 232 -18.59 -7.54 20.58
N ALA A 233 -17.75 -7.48 21.62
CA ALA A 233 -16.50 -6.70 21.58
C ALA A 233 -15.50 -7.21 20.52
N PHE A 234 -15.72 -8.42 19.99
CA PHE A 234 -14.87 -9.10 19.00
C PHE A 234 -15.61 -9.29 17.67
N GLN A 235 -16.08 -8.19 17.08
CA GLN A 235 -16.60 -8.24 15.72
C GLN A 235 -15.48 -8.63 14.75
N TRP A 236 -15.87 -9.36 13.70
CA TRP A 236 -14.97 -9.87 12.68
C TRP A 236 -15.64 -9.78 11.32
N TYR A 237 -14.85 -9.87 10.26
CA TYR A 237 -15.34 -9.89 8.89
C TYR A 237 -14.43 -10.75 8.01
N GLN A 238 -14.99 -11.27 6.91
CA GLN A 238 -14.21 -11.83 5.82
C GLN A 238 -13.89 -10.72 4.82
N CYS A 239 -12.62 -10.60 4.44
CA CYS A 239 -12.20 -9.61 3.47
C CYS A 239 -12.88 -9.86 2.12
N PRO A 240 -13.60 -8.87 1.56
CA PRO A 240 -14.31 -9.04 0.29
C PRO A 240 -13.36 -9.30 -0.88
N SER A 241 -12.10 -8.87 -0.79
CA SER A 241 -11.10 -9.06 -1.85
C SER A 241 -10.50 -10.48 -1.90
N CYS A 242 -10.40 -11.18 -0.77
CA CYS A 242 -9.65 -12.44 -0.71
C CYS A 242 -10.21 -13.52 0.25
N GLY A 243 -11.31 -13.25 0.95
CA GLY A 243 -11.91 -14.13 1.95
C GLY A 243 -11.12 -14.25 3.27
N GLY A 244 -10.09 -13.43 3.50
CA GLY A 244 -9.26 -13.48 4.71
C GLY A 244 -10.01 -13.06 5.98
N TYR A 245 -9.78 -13.78 7.09
CA TYR A 245 -10.37 -13.48 8.40
C TYR A 245 -9.71 -12.26 9.04
N ASN A 246 -10.52 -11.30 9.49
CA ASN A 246 -10.06 -10.08 10.15
C ASN A 246 -10.95 -9.73 11.34
N LEU A 247 -10.36 -9.13 12.37
CA LEU A 247 -11.12 -8.51 13.45
C LEU A 247 -11.40 -7.04 13.10
N LEU A 248 -12.62 -6.61 13.37
CA LEU A 248 -13.12 -5.27 13.10
C LEU A 248 -12.69 -4.31 14.20
N ILE A 249 -12.27 -3.12 13.81
CA ILE A 249 -12.23 -1.93 14.65
C ILE A 249 -13.34 -1.02 14.16
N GLU A 250 -14.32 -0.75 15.00
CA GLU A 250 -15.32 0.28 14.68
C GLU A 250 -14.61 1.62 14.53
N ASP A 251 -14.93 2.32 13.44
CA ASP A 251 -14.54 3.71 13.25
C ASP A 251 -15.08 4.49 14.47
N ALA A 252 -14.34 5.47 14.97
CA ALA A 252 -14.88 6.26 16.06
C ALA A 252 -16.16 6.92 15.55
N GLU A 253 -17.31 6.65 16.19
CA GLU A 253 -18.47 7.51 16.03
C GLU A 253 -17.97 8.94 16.19
N GLU A 254 -18.16 9.76 15.15
CA GLU A 254 -18.00 11.20 15.21
C GLU A 254 -18.66 11.67 16.53
N ARG A 255 -17.84 12.14 17.47
CA ARG A 255 -18.33 12.93 18.60
C ARG A 255 -18.35 14.38 18.20
#